data_AF-L0PCN9-F1
#
_entry.id   AF-L0PCN9-F1
#
_cell.length_a   1.000
_cell.length_b   1.000
_cell.length_c   1.000
_cell.angle_alpha   90.00
_cell.angle_beta   90.00
_cell.angle_gamma   90.00
#
_symmetry.space_group_name_H-M   'P 1'
#
loop_
_entity.id
_entity.type
_entity.pdbx_description
1 polymer ?
#
loop_
_entity_poly.entity_id
_entity_poly.type
_entity_poly.pdbx_seq_one_letter_code
_entity_poly.pdbx_strand_id
1 'polypeptide(L)'
;MVQLNIEHMLLKISLEIPSLAEEHSKDLVPIFLTIFSQDRNIEDFCSSNSEWSYIDKLNLITIFSKFQNPKSIFNSENVYSTLLFLLTQGDIKIQNLALNSILSWKFPEVLNYENNLRNLLSTLKFRNELTDLMQETCLHSNFKNQKLIPIILRILYGRMISRSNSSSKKHSLSTKRDVILSFVSVLPLDFFRIFLNIMLEPFNKIDCIDKSNSNAYKLKNVLEHVNQKKQIGFCTVLKEVLKHVGSNIMLYLSDILNVHFYCWNNSESIIKSFYDKKEINNNENITLKYAKAISHEWMPYMTLLFAEFINPKVKYLHIDSLQEPSGLLKIFSTWSENINTLHFLYDYNKEIILEITKCLSLPSIKENVLL
;
A
#
# COMPACT_ATOMS: atom_id res chain seq x y z
N MET A 1 33.05 -11.09 -7.75
CA MET A 1 33.72 -9.77 -7.65
C MET A 1 34.10 -9.21 -9.03
N VAL A 2 34.71 -9.99 -9.93
CA VAL A 2 35.08 -9.52 -11.29
C VAL A 2 33.85 -9.18 -12.17
N GLN A 3 32.77 -9.96 -12.09
CA GLN A 3 31.56 -9.77 -12.91
C GLN A 3 30.77 -8.48 -12.58
N LEU A 4 30.63 -8.14 -11.29
CA LEU A 4 30.02 -6.86 -10.85
C LEU A 4 30.78 -5.62 -11.38
N ASN A 5 32.10 -5.71 -11.51
CA ASN A 5 32.92 -4.59 -11.97
C ASN A 5 32.74 -4.35 -13.48
N ILE A 6 32.50 -5.42 -14.25
CA ILE A 6 32.22 -5.36 -15.69
C ILE A 6 30.81 -4.81 -15.93
N GLU A 7 29.81 -5.27 -15.17
CA GLU A 7 28.43 -4.78 -15.26
C GLU A 7 28.34 -3.26 -14.97
N HIS A 8 29.04 -2.79 -13.94
CA HIS A 8 29.12 -1.37 -13.61
C HIS A 8 29.83 -0.54 -14.70
N MET A 9 30.88 -1.07 -15.34
CA MET A 9 31.53 -0.40 -16.48
C MET A 9 30.61 -0.36 -17.71
N LEU A 10 29.89 -1.44 -18.00
CA LEU A 10 28.91 -1.50 -19.08
C LEU A 10 27.75 -0.51 -18.86
N LEU A 11 27.29 -0.33 -17.62
CA LEU A 11 26.30 0.72 -17.29
C LEU A 11 26.82 2.12 -17.57
N LYS A 12 28.09 2.41 -17.26
CA LYS A 12 28.69 3.71 -17.57
C LYS A 12 28.81 3.94 -19.07
N ILE A 13 29.26 2.94 -19.82
CA ILE A 13 29.40 3.04 -21.28
C ILE A 13 28.03 3.21 -21.95
N SER A 14 27.01 2.47 -21.51
CA SER A 14 25.64 2.60 -22.03
C SER A 14 24.98 3.94 -21.68
N LEU A 15 25.41 4.59 -20.59
CA LEU A 15 25.01 5.98 -20.31
C LEU A 15 25.66 6.99 -21.25
N GLU A 16 26.90 6.76 -21.70
CA GLU A 16 27.61 7.63 -22.65
C GLU A 16 27.14 7.40 -24.09
N ILE A 17 26.77 6.17 -24.45
CA ILE A 17 26.31 5.79 -25.79
C ILE A 17 24.92 5.10 -25.72
N PRO A 18 23.84 5.88 -25.56
CA PRO A 18 22.48 5.33 -25.39
C PRO A 18 21.95 4.59 -26.63
N SER A 19 22.39 4.97 -27.84
CA SER A 19 21.96 4.34 -29.08
C SER A 19 22.35 2.86 -29.16
N LEU A 20 23.58 2.52 -28.73
CA LEU A 20 24.06 1.15 -28.69
C LEU A 20 23.28 0.31 -27.66
N ALA A 21 22.93 0.90 -26.52
CA ALA A 21 22.12 0.26 -25.50
C ALA A 21 20.68 0.03 -25.96
N GLU A 22 20.14 0.91 -26.80
CA GLU A 22 18.82 0.77 -27.41
C GLU A 22 18.79 -0.37 -28.45
N GLU A 23 19.81 -0.45 -29.31
CA GLU A 23 19.98 -1.54 -30.29
C GLU A 23 20.14 -2.91 -29.62
N HIS A 24 20.91 -2.98 -28.54
CA HIS A 24 21.13 -4.20 -27.75
C HIS A 24 20.17 -4.33 -26.57
N SER A 25 18.97 -3.75 -26.65
CA SER A 25 17.98 -3.79 -25.57
C SER A 25 17.57 -5.21 -25.13
N LYS A 26 17.77 -6.23 -25.98
CA LYS A 26 17.53 -7.64 -25.65
C LYS A 26 18.37 -8.15 -24.47
N ASP A 27 19.56 -7.60 -24.28
CA ASP A 27 20.47 -8.01 -23.19
C ASP A 27 20.23 -7.17 -21.93
N LEU A 28 19.88 -5.90 -22.10
CA LEU A 28 19.69 -4.95 -21.01
C LEU A 28 18.32 -5.08 -20.32
N VAL A 29 17.25 -5.28 -21.10
CA VAL A 29 15.88 -5.33 -20.57
C VAL A 29 15.66 -6.48 -19.59
N PRO A 30 16.15 -7.71 -19.82
CA PRO A 30 16.06 -8.78 -18.83
C PRO A 30 16.69 -8.40 -17.49
N ILE A 31 17.85 -7.72 -17.49
CA ILE A 31 18.52 -7.25 -16.27
C ILE A 31 17.64 -6.21 -15.54
N PHE A 32 17.09 -5.25 -16.29
CA PHE A 32 16.17 -4.27 -15.71
C PHE A 32 14.93 -4.94 -15.10
N LEU A 33 14.34 -5.89 -15.81
CA LEU A 33 13.16 -6.60 -15.35
C LEU A 33 13.48 -7.51 -14.15
N THR A 34 14.61 -8.20 -14.11
CA THR A 34 14.95 -9.01 -12.92
C THR A 34 15.16 -8.11 -11.71
N ILE A 35 15.88 -6.99 -11.83
CA ILE A 35 16.15 -6.10 -10.69
C ILE A 35 14.89 -5.42 -10.15
N PHE A 36 14.01 -4.94 -11.03
CA PHE A 36 12.88 -4.08 -10.62
C PHE A 36 11.53 -4.77 -10.67
N SER A 37 11.40 -5.90 -11.38
CA SER A 37 10.18 -6.72 -11.36
C SER A 37 10.22 -7.78 -10.26
N GLN A 38 11.31 -7.90 -9.49
CA GLN A 38 11.44 -8.80 -8.33
C GLN A 38 10.34 -8.64 -7.26
N ASP A 39 9.59 -7.54 -7.27
CA ASP A 39 8.41 -7.32 -6.42
C ASP A 39 7.08 -7.80 -7.02
N ARG A 40 7.11 -8.25 -8.27
CA ARG A 40 6.02 -8.94 -8.98
C ARG A 40 6.54 -10.31 -9.40
N ASN A 41 6.48 -11.30 -8.50
CA ASN A 41 6.77 -12.73 -8.73
C ASN A 41 6.81 -13.16 -10.21
N ILE A 42 7.97 -12.95 -10.86
CA ILE A 42 8.42 -13.66 -12.05
C ILE A 42 9.45 -14.63 -11.50
N GLU A 43 8.96 -15.80 -11.09
CA GLU A 43 9.81 -16.98 -11.01
C GLU A 43 10.33 -17.23 -12.45
N ASP A 44 11.63 -17.55 -12.55
CA ASP A 44 12.32 -18.03 -13.77
C ASP A 44 13.17 -17.09 -14.65
N PHE A 45 13.86 -16.08 -14.10
CA PHE A 45 15.12 -15.66 -14.73
C PHE A 45 16.24 -15.36 -13.72
N CYS A 46 17.22 -16.28 -13.68
CA CYS A 46 18.53 -16.21 -13.04
C CYS A 46 18.60 -15.95 -11.53
N SER A 47 18.84 -17.05 -10.80
CA SER A 47 19.41 -17.12 -9.46
C SER A 47 20.86 -16.58 -9.44
N SER A 48 21.02 -15.28 -9.56
CA SER A 48 22.26 -14.59 -9.19
C SER A 48 21.94 -13.48 -8.21
N ASN A 49 22.28 -13.73 -6.93
CA ASN A 49 22.35 -12.72 -5.88
C ASN A 49 23.49 -11.70 -6.16
N SER A 50 23.44 -10.99 -7.28
CA SER A 50 24.24 -9.78 -7.45
C SER A 50 23.47 -8.63 -6.82
N GLU A 51 23.87 -8.22 -5.62
CA GLU A 51 23.37 -6.99 -5.00
C GLU A 51 23.86 -5.78 -5.81
N TRP A 52 23.06 -5.38 -6.81
CA TRP A 52 23.28 -4.15 -7.56
C TRP A 52 23.26 -2.96 -6.59
N SER A 53 24.26 -2.09 -6.68
CA SER A 53 24.36 -0.93 -5.80
C SER A 53 23.19 0.03 -6.07
N TYR A 54 22.86 0.87 -5.07
CA TYR A 54 21.83 1.89 -5.25
C TYR A 54 22.14 2.83 -6.44
N ILE A 55 23.41 3.14 -6.66
CA ILE A 55 23.85 4.00 -7.76
C ILE A 55 23.64 3.28 -9.10
N ASP A 56 23.93 1.98 -9.18
CA ASP A 56 23.73 1.20 -10.41
C ASP A 56 22.25 1.09 -10.78
N LYS A 57 21.38 0.91 -9.78
CA LYS A 57 19.94 0.94 -9.98
C LYS A 57 19.47 2.26 -10.57
N LEU A 58 19.97 3.40 -10.07
CA LEU A 58 19.65 4.71 -10.62
C LEU A 58 20.19 4.87 -12.05
N ASN A 59 21.42 4.44 -12.31
CA ASN A 59 22.03 4.49 -13.63
C ASN A 59 21.23 3.67 -14.64
N LEU A 60 20.81 2.46 -14.25
CA LEU A 60 20.04 1.58 -15.10
C LEU A 60 18.69 2.20 -15.50
N ILE A 61 17.97 2.83 -14.56
CA ILE A 61 16.74 3.58 -14.89
C ILE A 61 17.07 4.75 -15.82
N THR A 62 18.18 5.46 -15.56
CA THR A 62 18.58 6.64 -16.34
C THR A 62 18.85 6.30 -17.80
N ILE A 63 19.37 5.12 -18.12
CA ILE A 63 19.60 4.68 -19.51
C ILE A 63 18.29 4.75 -20.33
N PHE A 64 17.17 4.26 -19.77
CA PHE A 64 15.87 4.28 -20.46
C PHE A 64 15.33 5.69 -20.73
N SER A 65 15.73 6.69 -19.94
CA SER A 65 15.40 8.10 -20.20
C SER A 65 16.14 8.70 -21.40
N LYS A 66 17.25 8.07 -21.82
CA LYS A 66 18.06 8.53 -22.96
C LYS A 66 17.69 7.85 -24.28
N PHE A 67 16.83 6.84 -24.27
CA PHE A 67 16.38 6.15 -25.49
C PHE A 67 15.53 7.06 -26.37
N GLN A 68 15.73 6.97 -27.68
CA GLN A 68 15.02 7.80 -28.66
C GLN A 68 13.66 7.23 -29.04
N ASN A 69 13.57 5.90 -29.16
CA ASN A 69 12.38 5.14 -29.54
C ASN A 69 12.14 3.95 -28.58
N PRO A 70 11.77 4.21 -27.32
CA PRO A 70 11.56 3.18 -26.31
C PRO A 70 10.38 2.24 -26.60
N LYS A 71 9.56 2.50 -27.63
CA LYS A 71 8.49 1.57 -28.06
C LYS A 71 9.05 0.36 -28.80
N SER A 72 10.22 0.50 -29.42
CA SER A 72 10.85 -0.53 -30.25
C SER A 72 11.78 -1.48 -29.49
N ILE A 73 12.05 -1.21 -28.21
CA ILE A 73 12.92 -2.05 -27.38
C ILE A 73 12.30 -3.41 -27.09
N PHE A 74 13.15 -4.39 -26.78
CA PHE A 74 12.70 -5.71 -26.33
C PHE A 74 11.76 -5.60 -25.12
N ASN A 75 10.63 -6.32 -25.11
CA ASN A 75 9.64 -6.32 -24.04
C ASN A 75 9.23 -4.92 -23.53
N SER A 76 9.06 -3.96 -24.45
CA SER A 76 8.77 -2.54 -24.13
C SER A 76 7.57 -2.33 -23.20
N GLU A 77 6.52 -3.15 -23.33
CA GLU A 77 5.33 -3.09 -22.46
C GLU A 77 5.66 -3.43 -21.00
N ASN A 78 6.45 -4.49 -20.78
CA ASN A 78 6.88 -4.88 -19.44
C ASN A 78 7.79 -3.80 -18.85
N VAL A 79 8.72 -3.25 -19.63
CA VAL A 79 9.57 -2.13 -19.21
C VAL A 79 8.71 -0.94 -18.78
N TYR A 80 7.74 -0.54 -19.61
CA TYR A 80 6.83 0.56 -19.29
C TYR A 80 6.03 0.30 -18.02
N SER A 81 5.51 -0.92 -17.84
CA SER A 81 4.78 -1.31 -16.64
C SER A 81 5.66 -1.28 -15.38
N THR A 82 6.94 -1.65 -15.50
CA THR A 82 7.91 -1.60 -14.40
C THR A 82 8.32 -0.17 -14.10
N LEU A 83 8.47 0.71 -15.10
CA LEU A 83 8.67 2.15 -14.88
C LEU A 83 7.47 2.79 -14.16
N LEU A 84 6.24 2.40 -14.52
CA LEU A 84 5.05 2.81 -13.78
C LEU A 84 5.10 2.32 -12.33
N PHE A 85 5.49 1.07 -12.09
CA PHE A 85 5.71 0.57 -10.73
C PHE A 85 6.79 1.37 -9.98
N LEU A 86 7.87 1.79 -10.65
CA LEU A 86 8.89 2.63 -10.01
C LEU A 86 8.38 4.01 -9.58
N LEU A 87 7.32 4.54 -10.22
CA LEU A 87 6.66 5.76 -9.75
C LEU A 87 5.92 5.59 -8.41
N THR A 88 5.51 4.36 -8.05
CA THR A 88 4.84 4.08 -6.78
C THR A 88 5.81 3.96 -5.61
N GLN A 89 7.11 3.88 -5.88
CA GLN A 89 8.15 3.75 -4.86
C GLN A 89 8.31 5.03 -4.05
N GLY A 90 8.67 4.92 -2.76
CA GLY A 90 8.79 6.09 -1.89
C GLY A 90 10.02 6.98 -2.13
N ASP A 91 10.98 6.52 -2.93
CA ASP A 91 12.20 7.28 -3.23
C ASP A 91 11.97 8.30 -4.34
N ILE A 92 12.09 9.58 -3.98
CA ILE A 92 11.85 10.69 -4.91
C ILE A 92 12.85 10.72 -6.08
N LYS A 93 14.09 10.22 -5.90
CA LYS A 93 15.06 10.14 -7.00
C LYS A 93 14.64 9.10 -8.02
N ILE A 94 14.20 7.93 -7.56
CA ILE A 94 13.68 6.85 -8.41
C ILE A 94 12.44 7.35 -9.18
N GLN A 95 11.49 8.02 -8.50
CA GLN A 95 10.30 8.57 -9.17
C GLN A 95 10.67 9.57 -10.29
N ASN A 96 11.62 10.47 -10.05
CA ASN A 96 12.06 11.43 -11.07
C ASN A 96 12.69 10.75 -12.28
N LEU A 97 13.57 9.78 -12.07
CA LEU A 97 14.21 9.05 -13.17
C LEU A 97 13.20 8.18 -13.94
N ALA A 98 12.27 7.54 -13.22
CA ALA A 98 11.20 6.76 -13.84
C ALA A 98 10.26 7.65 -14.66
N LEU A 99 9.90 8.85 -14.16
CA LEU A 99 9.09 9.80 -14.91
C LEU A 99 9.81 10.27 -16.18
N ASN A 100 11.09 10.65 -16.09
CA ASN A 100 11.89 11.04 -17.25
C ASN A 100 11.95 9.91 -18.28
N SER A 101 12.06 8.67 -17.82
CA SER A 101 12.02 7.48 -18.69
C SER A 101 10.64 7.31 -19.33
N ILE A 102 9.55 7.50 -18.60
CA ILE A 102 8.19 7.41 -19.17
C ILE A 102 7.94 8.50 -20.22
N LEU A 103 8.48 9.70 -20.03
CA LEU A 103 8.34 10.82 -20.97
C LEU A 103 9.01 10.53 -22.32
N SER A 104 10.04 9.67 -22.38
CA SER A 104 10.70 9.29 -23.64
C SER A 104 9.77 8.50 -24.58
N TRP A 105 8.66 7.92 -24.09
CA TRP A 105 7.62 7.31 -24.94
C TRP A 105 6.84 8.34 -25.78
N LYS A 106 7.00 9.64 -25.48
CA LYS A 106 6.46 10.77 -26.24
C LYS A 106 4.96 10.64 -26.53
N PHE A 107 4.17 10.24 -25.53
CA PHE A 107 2.72 10.24 -25.65
C PHE A 107 2.20 11.69 -25.61
N PRO A 108 1.47 12.18 -26.62
CA PRO A 108 1.08 13.59 -26.71
C PRO A 108 0.23 14.03 -25.51
N GLU A 109 -0.70 13.18 -25.08
CA GLU A 109 -1.54 13.39 -23.90
C GLU A 109 -0.75 13.57 -22.60
N VAL A 110 0.43 12.98 -22.49
CA VAL A 110 1.29 13.05 -21.30
C VAL A 110 2.25 14.23 -21.40
N LEU A 111 2.80 14.50 -22.59
CA LEU A 111 3.74 15.60 -22.82
C LEU A 111 3.13 16.97 -22.56
N ASN A 112 1.83 17.16 -22.84
CA ASN A 112 1.12 18.40 -22.52
C ASN A 112 1.18 18.75 -21.02
N TYR A 113 1.35 17.74 -20.17
CA TYR A 113 1.40 17.87 -18.71
C TYR A 113 2.81 17.62 -18.14
N GLU A 114 3.86 17.62 -18.97
CA GLU A 114 5.22 17.30 -18.51
C GLU A 114 5.67 18.18 -17.33
N ASN A 115 5.45 19.49 -17.44
CA ASN A 115 5.82 20.44 -16.38
C ASN A 115 5.01 20.19 -15.09
N ASN A 116 3.71 19.92 -15.22
CA ASN A 116 2.83 19.59 -14.09
C ASN A 116 3.30 18.31 -13.38
N LEU A 117 3.61 17.25 -14.15
CA LEU A 117 4.11 15.98 -13.61
C LEU A 117 5.45 16.15 -12.89
N ARG A 118 6.37 16.96 -13.42
CA ARG A 118 7.64 17.30 -12.75
C ARG A 118 7.40 18.12 -11.48
N ASN A 119 6.47 19.07 -11.49
CA ASN A 119 6.12 19.88 -10.33
C ASN A 119 5.48 19.04 -9.20
N LEU A 120 4.71 17.99 -9.52
CA LEU A 120 4.19 17.03 -8.53
C LEU A 120 5.30 16.28 -7.77
N LEU A 121 6.45 16.05 -8.42
CA LEU A 121 7.63 15.46 -7.80
C LEU A 121 8.48 16.48 -7.04
N SER A 122 8.28 17.78 -7.25
CA SER A 122 8.99 18.84 -6.52
C SER A 122 8.43 19.04 -5.12
N THR A 123 9.28 18.96 -4.09
CA THR A 123 8.86 19.21 -2.69
C THR A 123 8.33 20.63 -2.48
N LEU A 124 8.82 21.62 -3.23
CA LEU A 124 8.42 23.02 -3.08
C LEU A 124 7.11 23.34 -3.82
N LYS A 125 6.93 22.77 -5.02
CA LYS A 125 5.78 23.10 -5.88
C LYS A 125 4.59 22.16 -5.70
N PHE A 126 4.79 20.99 -5.08
CA PHE A 126 3.79 19.93 -4.97
C PHE A 126 2.41 20.39 -4.50
N ARG A 127 2.33 21.20 -3.43
CA ARG A 127 1.03 21.60 -2.87
C ARG A 127 0.25 22.50 -3.83
N ASN A 128 0.93 23.48 -4.43
CA ASN A 128 0.33 24.41 -5.39
C ASN A 128 -0.09 23.66 -6.66
N GLU A 129 0.79 22.78 -7.16
CA GLU A 129 0.48 21.97 -8.33
C GLU A 129 -0.74 21.05 -8.11
N LEU A 130 -0.85 20.45 -6.91
CA LEU A 130 -1.99 19.60 -6.58
C LEU A 130 -3.29 20.41 -6.48
N THR A 131 -3.25 21.64 -5.96
CA THR A 131 -4.43 22.53 -5.97
C THR A 131 -4.81 23.00 -7.37
N ASP A 132 -3.82 23.23 -8.25
CA ASP A 132 -4.09 23.63 -9.64
C ASP A 132 -4.72 22.46 -10.41
N LEU A 133 -4.17 21.24 -10.25
CA LEU A 133 -4.76 20.01 -10.78
C LEU A 133 -6.17 19.74 -10.22
N MET A 134 -6.44 20.07 -8.95
CA MET A 134 -7.80 20.00 -8.37
C MET A 134 -8.79 20.88 -9.13
N GLN A 135 -8.37 22.08 -9.54
CA GLN A 135 -9.24 22.98 -10.28
C GLN A 135 -9.43 22.49 -11.72
N GLU A 136 -8.37 22.02 -12.37
CA GLU A 136 -8.46 21.45 -13.73
C GLU A 136 -9.29 20.14 -13.77
N THR A 137 -9.12 19.26 -12.77
CA THR A 137 -9.86 17.98 -12.66
C THR A 137 -11.36 18.19 -12.51
N CYS A 138 -11.78 19.18 -11.71
CA CYS A 138 -13.19 19.49 -11.52
C CYS A 138 -13.85 20.04 -12.79
N LEU A 139 -13.06 20.54 -13.75
CA LEU A 139 -13.57 21.32 -14.88
C LEU A 139 -13.43 20.64 -16.26
N HIS A 140 -12.61 19.59 -16.44
CA HIS A 140 -12.26 19.12 -17.79
C HIS A 140 -12.41 17.61 -18.08
N SER A 141 -12.89 17.34 -19.30
CA SER A 141 -12.91 16.04 -20.00
C SER A 141 -11.52 15.43 -20.21
N ASN A 142 -10.44 16.19 -19.98
CA ASN A 142 -9.05 15.78 -20.21
C ASN A 142 -8.59 14.65 -19.28
N PHE A 143 -9.27 14.47 -18.15
CA PHE A 143 -9.04 13.32 -17.28
C PHE A 143 -9.57 12.00 -17.85
N LYS A 144 -10.29 12.00 -18.98
CA LYS A 144 -10.60 10.76 -19.72
C LYS A 144 -9.37 10.09 -20.35
N ASN A 145 -8.22 10.76 -20.37
CA ASN A 145 -6.98 10.23 -20.96
C ASN A 145 -6.49 9.01 -20.17
N GLN A 146 -6.65 7.82 -20.78
CA GLN A 146 -6.35 6.52 -20.17
C GLN A 146 -4.89 6.37 -19.71
N LYS A 147 -3.96 7.16 -20.24
CA LYS A 147 -2.52 7.07 -19.93
C LYS A 147 -2.05 8.04 -18.84
N LEU A 148 -2.67 9.23 -18.74
CA LEU A 148 -2.22 10.27 -17.81
C LEU A 148 -2.59 9.94 -16.37
N ILE A 149 -3.83 9.46 -16.14
CA ILE A 149 -4.34 9.19 -14.78
C ILE A 149 -3.52 8.12 -14.05
N PRO A 150 -3.19 6.98 -14.67
CA PRO A 150 -2.34 5.98 -14.03
C PRO A 150 -0.98 6.53 -13.59
N ILE A 151 -0.40 7.48 -14.34
CA ILE A 151 0.87 8.14 -13.99
C ILE A 151 0.70 9.06 -12.79
N ILE A 152 -0.29 9.96 -12.82
CA ILE A 152 -0.58 10.89 -11.72
C ILE A 152 -0.83 10.12 -10.42
N LEU A 153 -1.72 9.13 -10.44
CA LEU A 153 -2.07 8.36 -9.24
C LEU A 153 -0.88 7.58 -8.67
N ARG A 154 0.02 7.07 -9.52
CA ARG A 154 1.25 6.39 -9.07
C ARG A 154 2.24 7.36 -8.44
N ILE A 155 2.43 8.54 -9.03
CA ILE A 155 3.22 9.62 -8.43
C ILE A 155 2.66 10.00 -7.07
N LEU A 156 1.34 10.24 -6.98
CA LEU A 156 0.69 10.62 -5.72
C LEU A 156 0.84 9.53 -4.66
N TYR A 157 0.65 8.26 -5.03
CA TYR A 157 0.88 7.14 -4.12
C TYR A 157 2.33 7.08 -3.63
N GLY A 158 3.31 7.18 -4.53
CA GLY A 158 4.73 7.24 -4.17
C GLY A 158 5.04 8.41 -3.22
N ARG A 159 4.48 9.60 -3.50
CA ARG A 159 4.61 10.80 -2.65
C ARG A 159 3.97 10.62 -1.27
N MET A 160 2.89 9.85 -1.18
CA MET A 160 2.18 9.54 0.07
C MET A 160 2.98 8.59 0.98
N ILE A 161 3.70 7.63 0.39
CA ILE A 161 4.54 6.69 1.16
C ILE A 161 5.96 7.21 1.40
N SER A 162 6.42 8.20 0.62
CA SER A 162 7.75 8.80 0.76
C SER A 162 7.97 9.38 2.17
N ARG A 163 9.06 8.97 2.82
CA ARG A 163 9.50 9.54 4.10
C ARG A 163 10.52 10.63 3.80
N SER A 164 10.20 11.88 4.09
CA SER A 164 11.20 12.96 4.00
C SER A 164 12.19 12.85 5.16
N ASN A 165 13.49 13.04 4.89
CA ASN A 165 14.56 13.06 5.90
C ASN A 165 14.53 14.28 6.86
N SER A 166 13.45 15.07 6.86
CA SER A 166 13.32 16.26 7.70
C SER A 166 12.97 15.89 9.15
N SER A 167 13.52 16.65 10.10
CA SER A 167 13.51 16.41 11.54
C SER A 167 12.13 16.53 12.22
N SER A 168 11.08 17.04 11.54
CA SER A 168 9.69 17.07 12.05
C SER A 168 8.84 15.89 11.53
N LYS A 169 9.21 14.68 11.99
CA LYS A 169 8.95 13.38 11.31
C LYS A 169 7.50 12.86 11.23
N LYS A 170 6.55 13.35 12.03
CA LYS A 170 5.17 12.76 12.08
C LYS A 170 4.09 13.66 11.49
N HIS A 171 4.07 14.95 11.85
CA HIS A 171 3.03 15.86 11.37
C HIS A 171 3.14 16.18 9.88
N SER A 172 4.35 16.31 9.34
CA SER A 172 4.57 16.61 7.90
C SER A 172 4.14 15.47 6.96
N LEU A 173 4.26 14.22 7.41
CA LEU A 173 3.83 13.05 6.65
C LEU A 173 2.30 12.94 6.66
N SER A 174 1.68 13.04 7.84
CA SER A 174 0.23 12.99 8.01
C SER A 174 -0.46 14.07 7.17
N THR A 175 0.01 15.32 7.23
CA THR A 175 -0.59 16.42 6.45
C THR A 175 -0.46 16.20 4.96
N LYS A 176 0.67 15.65 4.48
CA LYS A 176 0.85 15.32 3.06
C LYS A 176 -0.10 14.22 2.60
N ARG A 177 -0.29 13.18 3.42
CA ARG A 177 -1.27 12.11 3.18
C ARG A 177 -2.69 12.66 3.15
N ASP A 178 -3.04 13.50 4.12
CA ASP A 178 -4.37 14.12 4.17
C ASP A 178 -4.65 14.98 2.93
N VAL A 179 -3.69 15.79 2.47
CA VAL A 179 -3.84 16.58 1.24
C VAL A 179 -4.03 15.67 0.02
N ILE A 180 -3.20 14.64 -0.15
CA ILE A 180 -3.31 13.69 -1.28
C ILE A 180 -4.64 12.95 -1.25
N LEU A 181 -5.06 12.45 -0.09
CA LEU A 181 -6.29 11.69 0.05
C LEU A 181 -7.53 12.56 -0.10
N SER A 182 -7.47 13.83 0.31
CA SER A 182 -8.54 14.80 0.06
C SER A 182 -8.73 15.10 -1.43
N PHE A 183 -7.65 15.06 -2.22
CA PHE A 183 -7.75 15.11 -3.67
C PHE A 183 -8.34 13.83 -4.25
N VAL A 184 -7.79 12.68 -3.87
CA VAL A 184 -8.18 11.37 -4.39
C VAL A 184 -9.65 11.04 -4.07
N SER A 185 -10.18 11.50 -2.93
CA SER A 185 -11.57 11.27 -2.54
C SER A 185 -12.60 12.04 -3.38
N VAL A 186 -12.19 13.13 -4.03
CA VAL A 186 -13.04 13.95 -4.90
C VAL A 186 -12.99 13.47 -6.36
N LEU A 187 -12.04 12.59 -6.72
CA LEU A 187 -11.95 12.03 -8.06
C LEU A 187 -13.14 11.09 -8.37
N PRO A 188 -13.49 10.94 -9.66
CA PRO A 188 -14.42 9.92 -10.12
C PRO A 188 -14.09 8.51 -9.61
N LEU A 189 -15.13 7.69 -9.39
CA LEU A 189 -15.02 6.34 -8.84
C LEU A 189 -14.06 5.43 -9.63
N ASP A 190 -13.99 5.59 -10.95
CA ASP A 190 -13.10 4.82 -11.81
C ASP A 190 -11.62 5.16 -11.57
N PHE A 191 -11.29 6.38 -11.22
CA PHE A 191 -9.91 6.77 -10.89
C PHE A 191 -9.56 6.38 -9.46
N PHE A 192 -10.54 6.48 -8.56
CA PHE A 192 -10.40 5.96 -7.21
C PHE A 192 -10.12 4.45 -7.22
N ARG A 193 -10.75 3.68 -8.12
CA ARG A 193 -10.42 2.26 -8.39
C ARG A 193 -8.95 2.07 -8.70
N ILE A 194 -8.41 2.87 -9.62
CA ILE A 194 -7.01 2.77 -10.03
C ILE A 194 -6.09 3.02 -8.84
N PHE A 195 -6.41 4.01 -7.99
CA PHE A 195 -5.65 4.30 -6.78
C PHE A 195 -5.64 3.12 -5.79
N LEU A 196 -6.80 2.51 -5.54
CA LEU A 196 -6.88 1.32 -4.68
C LEU A 196 -6.13 0.12 -5.28
N ASN A 197 -6.22 -0.10 -6.59
CA ASN A 197 -5.48 -1.16 -7.25
C ASN A 197 -3.96 -0.98 -7.11
N ILE A 198 -3.44 0.26 -7.17
CA ILE A 198 -2.02 0.55 -6.91
C ILE A 198 -1.63 0.15 -5.48
N MET A 199 -2.50 0.45 -4.51
CA MET A 199 -2.28 0.11 -3.11
C MET A 199 -2.31 -1.40 -2.86
N LEU A 200 -3.19 -2.12 -3.55
CA LEU A 200 -3.37 -3.57 -3.44
C LEU A 200 -2.37 -4.38 -4.30
N GLU A 201 -1.68 -3.74 -5.25
CA GLU A 201 -0.76 -4.38 -6.20
C GLU A 201 0.24 -5.37 -5.54
N PRO A 202 0.87 -5.06 -4.39
CA PRO A 202 1.79 -6.00 -3.71
C PRO A 202 1.13 -7.29 -3.19
N PHE A 203 -0.20 -7.34 -3.17
CA PHE A 203 -1.02 -8.41 -2.62
C PHE A 203 -1.89 -9.09 -3.68
N ASN A 204 -1.68 -8.81 -4.98
CA ASN A 204 -2.53 -9.33 -6.06
C ASN A 204 -2.66 -10.85 -6.12
N LYS A 205 -1.68 -11.60 -5.59
CA LYS A 205 -1.70 -13.07 -5.53
C LYS A 205 -2.30 -13.61 -4.23
N ILE A 206 -2.56 -12.75 -3.25
CA ILE A 206 -3.09 -13.16 -1.96
C ILE A 206 -4.58 -13.41 -2.10
N ASP A 207 -5.02 -14.63 -1.85
CA ASP A 207 -6.41 -14.97 -1.59
C ASP A 207 -6.50 -15.79 -0.30
N CYS A 208 -6.81 -15.11 0.81
CA CYS A 208 -6.82 -15.72 2.13
C CYS A 208 -8.22 -16.11 2.61
N ILE A 209 -9.29 -15.73 1.89
CA ILE A 209 -10.66 -15.92 2.34
C ILE A 209 -11.35 -17.00 1.51
N ASP A 210 -11.80 -18.07 2.16
CA ASP A 210 -12.73 -18.99 1.57
C ASP A 210 -14.16 -18.45 1.59
N LYS A 211 -14.68 -18.19 0.39
CA LYS A 211 -16.07 -17.76 0.17
C LYS A 211 -16.98 -18.89 -0.34
N SER A 212 -16.52 -20.15 -0.26
CA SER A 212 -17.30 -21.33 -0.66
C SER A 212 -18.66 -21.41 0.05
N ASN A 213 -18.71 -21.01 1.32
CA ASN A 213 -19.94 -20.91 2.09
C ASN A 213 -20.36 -19.44 2.22
N SER A 214 -21.50 -19.09 1.61
CA SER A 214 -22.07 -17.73 1.65
C SER A 214 -22.45 -17.25 3.04
N ASN A 215 -22.61 -18.17 4.00
CA ASN A 215 -23.07 -17.83 5.35
C ASN A 215 -21.91 -17.67 6.34
N ALA A 216 -20.74 -18.23 6.06
CA ALA A 216 -19.59 -18.15 6.94
C ALA A 216 -18.27 -18.33 6.18
N TYR A 217 -17.47 -17.26 6.13
CA TYR A 217 -16.14 -17.31 5.52
C TYR A 217 -15.09 -17.90 6.46
N LYS A 218 -14.02 -18.46 5.90
CA LYS A 218 -12.90 -19.06 6.63
C LYS A 218 -11.56 -18.59 6.08
N LEU A 219 -10.51 -18.67 6.89
CA LEU A 219 -9.15 -18.41 6.41
C LEU A 219 -8.59 -19.65 5.70
N LYS A 220 -7.98 -19.43 4.53
CA LYS A 220 -7.16 -20.43 3.82
C LYS A 220 -5.69 -20.21 4.15
N ASN A 221 -4.92 -21.29 4.08
CA ASN A 221 -3.47 -21.19 4.11
C ASN A 221 -2.98 -20.57 2.79
N VAL A 222 -2.33 -19.42 2.89
CA VAL A 222 -1.74 -18.72 1.75
C VAL A 222 -0.26 -19.10 1.68
N LEU A 223 0.19 -19.59 0.52
CA LEU A 223 1.58 -19.94 0.29
C LEU A 223 2.44 -18.71 -0.06
N GLU A 224 1.85 -17.69 -0.71
CA GLU A 224 2.59 -16.47 -1.01
C GLU A 224 2.89 -15.64 0.25
N HIS A 225 4.12 -15.15 0.30
CA HIS A 225 4.58 -14.30 1.39
C HIS A 225 4.84 -12.87 0.92
N VAL A 226 4.18 -11.92 1.57
CA VAL A 226 4.47 -10.49 1.41
C VAL A 226 5.30 -10.02 2.60
N ASN A 227 6.39 -9.29 2.36
CA ASN A 227 7.24 -8.75 3.42
C ASN A 227 6.45 -7.90 4.45
N GLN A 228 6.72 -8.10 5.74
CA GLN A 228 6.12 -7.37 6.86
C GLN A 228 6.14 -5.85 6.70
N LYS A 229 7.21 -5.27 6.13
CA LYS A 229 7.30 -3.82 5.91
C LYS A 229 6.19 -3.31 4.98
N LYS A 230 5.83 -4.09 3.95
CA LYS A 230 4.75 -3.77 3.01
C LYS A 230 3.38 -3.93 3.68
N GLN A 231 3.19 -4.98 4.49
CA GLN A 231 1.97 -5.19 5.28
C GLN A 231 1.69 -4.01 6.22
N ILE A 232 2.69 -3.57 6.99
CA ILE A 232 2.57 -2.41 7.89
C ILE A 232 2.28 -1.13 7.11
N GLY A 233 2.98 -0.93 5.98
CA GLY A 233 2.75 0.20 5.08
C GLY A 233 1.31 0.26 4.58
N PHE A 234 0.79 -0.87 4.10
CA PHE A 234 -0.59 -1.04 3.65
C PHE A 234 -1.60 -0.68 4.75
N CYS A 235 -1.51 -1.30 5.94
CA CYS A 235 -2.44 -1.03 7.04
C CYS A 235 -2.42 0.44 7.46
N THR A 236 -1.24 1.07 7.44
CA THR A 236 -1.09 2.49 7.79
C THR A 236 -1.80 3.39 6.78
N VAL A 237 -1.60 3.16 5.49
CA VAL A 237 -2.27 3.92 4.42
C VAL A 237 -3.77 3.65 4.44
N LEU A 238 -4.19 2.41 4.67
CA LEU A 238 -5.61 2.01 4.61
C LEU A 238 -6.42 2.75 5.66
N LYS A 239 -5.85 2.89 6.86
CA LYS A 239 -6.45 3.67 7.95
C LYS A 239 -6.69 5.12 7.55
N GLU A 240 -5.78 5.73 6.78
CA GLU A 240 -5.94 7.11 6.32
C GLU A 240 -6.95 7.19 5.17
N VAL A 241 -6.88 6.27 4.21
CA VAL A 241 -7.85 6.16 3.10
C VAL A 241 -9.29 6.06 3.63
N LEU A 242 -9.52 5.20 4.63
CA LEU A 242 -10.85 5.01 5.22
C LEU A 242 -11.41 6.27 5.90
N LYS A 243 -10.55 7.18 6.39
CA LYS A 243 -11.01 8.46 6.94
C LYS A 243 -11.55 9.40 5.87
N HIS A 244 -11.03 9.32 4.65
CA HIS A 244 -11.31 10.27 3.56
C HIS A 244 -12.38 9.77 2.57
N VAL A 245 -12.51 8.46 2.38
CA VAL A 245 -13.27 7.86 1.26
C VAL A 245 -14.70 7.48 1.63
N GLY A 246 -15.02 7.34 2.92
CA GLY A 246 -16.38 7.09 3.39
C GLY A 246 -17.04 5.86 2.72
N SER A 247 -18.26 6.03 2.20
CA SER A 247 -19.07 4.96 1.59
C SER A 247 -18.57 4.45 0.24
N ASN A 248 -17.71 5.20 -0.47
CA ASN A 248 -17.19 4.78 -1.78
C ASN A 248 -16.29 3.55 -1.70
N ILE A 249 -15.79 3.22 -0.50
CA ILE A 249 -14.98 2.04 -0.25
C ILE A 249 -15.76 0.72 -0.38
N MET A 250 -17.10 0.76 -0.31
CA MET A 250 -17.95 -0.44 -0.33
C MET A 250 -17.72 -1.30 -1.57
N LEU A 251 -17.52 -0.68 -2.75
CA LEU A 251 -17.28 -1.38 -4.01
C LEU A 251 -15.97 -2.19 -4.04
N TYR A 252 -15.05 -1.91 -3.12
CA TYR A 252 -13.70 -2.51 -3.05
C TYR A 252 -13.48 -3.28 -1.76
N LEU A 253 -14.53 -3.40 -0.95
CA LEU A 253 -14.43 -3.89 0.40
C LEU A 253 -13.92 -5.33 0.45
N SER A 254 -14.39 -6.18 -0.47
CA SER A 254 -13.95 -7.57 -0.57
C SER A 254 -12.43 -7.69 -0.68
N ASP A 255 -11.82 -6.93 -1.58
CA ASP A 255 -10.38 -7.03 -1.90
C ASP A 255 -9.55 -6.44 -0.76
N ILE A 256 -10.02 -5.31 -0.20
CA ILE A 256 -9.42 -4.67 0.96
C ILE A 256 -9.45 -5.62 2.17
N LEU A 257 -10.59 -6.24 2.46
CA LEU A 257 -10.75 -7.15 3.59
C LEU A 257 -9.88 -8.39 3.43
N ASN A 258 -9.78 -8.95 2.21
CA ASN A 258 -8.89 -10.07 1.93
C ASN A 258 -7.44 -9.76 2.30
N VAL A 259 -6.90 -8.63 1.84
CA VAL A 259 -5.55 -8.21 2.20
C VAL A 259 -5.44 -7.86 3.69
N HIS A 260 -6.48 -7.26 4.26
CA HIS A 260 -6.51 -6.89 5.66
C HIS A 260 -6.43 -8.09 6.60
N PHE A 261 -7.27 -9.10 6.37
CA PHE A 261 -7.28 -10.35 7.12
C PHE A 261 -5.98 -11.15 6.95
N TYR A 262 -5.38 -11.13 5.76
CA TYR A 262 -4.04 -11.69 5.54
C TYR A 262 -2.98 -11.02 6.41
N CYS A 263 -2.94 -9.68 6.43
CA CYS A 263 -2.01 -8.93 7.27
C CYS A 263 -2.22 -9.22 8.76
N TRP A 264 -3.49 -9.29 9.20
CA TRP A 264 -3.81 -9.61 10.58
C TRP A 264 -3.38 -11.03 10.95
N ASN A 265 -3.76 -12.05 10.17
CA ASN A 265 -3.39 -13.44 10.43
C ASN A 265 -1.88 -13.62 10.51
N ASN A 266 -1.13 -13.04 9.57
CA ASN A 266 0.34 -13.07 9.61
C ASN A 266 0.91 -12.45 10.88
N SER A 267 0.38 -11.31 11.32
CA SER A 267 0.81 -10.67 12.57
C SER A 267 0.56 -11.57 13.80
N GLU A 268 -0.58 -12.27 13.85
CA GLU A 268 -0.89 -13.22 14.93
C GLU A 268 0.05 -14.43 14.90
N SER A 269 0.32 -15.00 13.74
CA SER A 269 1.26 -16.12 13.60
C SER A 269 2.67 -15.74 14.05
N ILE A 270 3.11 -14.51 13.72
CA ILE A 270 4.40 -13.97 14.17
C ILE A 270 4.39 -13.84 15.70
N ILE A 271 3.36 -13.22 16.28
CA ILE A 271 3.22 -13.04 17.73
C ILE A 271 3.23 -14.40 18.46
N LYS A 272 2.44 -15.38 17.99
CA LYS A 272 2.43 -16.75 18.54
C LYS A 272 3.82 -17.38 18.49
N SER A 273 4.53 -17.25 17.37
CA SER A 273 5.90 -17.77 17.23
C SER A 273 6.91 -17.10 18.18
N PHE A 274 6.68 -15.84 18.58
CA PHE A 274 7.48 -15.16 19.61
C PHE A 274 7.16 -15.67 21.01
N TYR A 275 5.88 -15.88 21.34
CA TYR A 275 5.46 -16.44 22.62
C TYR A 275 5.99 -17.87 22.82
N ASP A 276 5.98 -18.69 21.77
CA ASP A 276 6.53 -20.05 21.80
C ASP A 276 8.07 -20.06 21.94
N LYS A 277 8.75 -18.98 21.57
CA LYS A 277 10.22 -18.87 21.59
C LYS A 277 10.83 -18.18 22.82
N LYS A 278 10.02 -17.68 23.78
CA LYS A 278 10.51 -17.01 25.01
C LYS A 278 11.71 -16.06 24.79
N GLU A 279 11.57 -15.08 23.92
CA GLU A 279 12.34 -13.84 24.02
C GLU A 279 11.39 -12.65 23.96
N ILE A 280 11.19 -12.06 25.15
CA ILE A 280 10.45 -10.83 25.35
C ILE A 280 11.28 -9.70 24.76
N ASN A 281 10.84 -9.14 23.64
CA ASN A 281 11.13 -7.75 23.33
C ASN A 281 9.87 -7.08 22.81
N ASN A 282 9.40 -6.14 23.64
CA ASN A 282 8.23 -5.30 23.44
C ASN A 282 8.27 -4.65 22.06
N ASN A 283 7.39 -5.09 21.18
CA ASN A 283 6.87 -4.27 20.09
C ASN A 283 5.35 -4.43 20.08
N GLU A 284 4.72 -3.96 21.15
CA GLU A 284 3.35 -3.48 21.09
C GLU A 284 3.28 -2.44 19.96
N ASN A 285 2.43 -2.69 18.96
CA ASN A 285 1.67 -1.69 18.17
C ASN A 285 1.25 -2.25 16.81
N ILE A 286 0.41 -3.30 16.79
CA ILE A 286 -0.48 -3.55 15.64
C ILE A 286 -1.85 -4.01 16.17
N THR A 287 -2.51 -3.17 16.96
CA THR A 287 -3.95 -3.30 17.23
C THR A 287 -4.71 -2.27 16.41
N LEU A 288 -5.48 -2.79 15.48
CA LEU A 288 -6.14 -2.09 14.39
C LEU A 288 -7.39 -1.38 14.89
N LYS A 289 -7.52 -0.10 14.54
CA LYS A 289 -8.76 0.68 14.64
C LYS A 289 -9.46 0.60 13.28
N TYR A 290 -10.44 -0.31 13.12
CA TYR A 290 -11.37 -0.30 11.99
C TYR A 290 -12.80 -0.42 12.49
N ALA A 291 -13.56 0.66 12.37
CA ALA A 291 -15.00 0.66 12.44
C ALA A 291 -15.50 2.04 12.03
N LYS A 292 -15.88 2.18 10.75
CA LYS A 292 -16.84 3.19 10.27
C LYS A 292 -17.15 2.98 8.79
N ALA A 293 -17.62 1.79 8.43
CA ALA A 293 -18.30 1.54 7.15
C ALA A 293 -18.98 0.17 7.21
N ILE A 294 -20.23 0.06 7.64
CA ILE A 294 -20.92 -1.24 7.76
C ILE A 294 -22.22 -1.23 6.95
N SER A 295 -22.38 -2.23 6.08
CA SER A 295 -23.57 -2.54 5.27
C SER A 295 -23.97 -4.02 5.47
N HIS A 296 -25.08 -4.49 4.90
CA HIS A 296 -25.58 -5.87 5.07
C HIS A 296 -24.67 -6.99 4.49
N GLU A 297 -23.67 -6.65 3.67
CA GLU A 297 -22.74 -7.61 3.05
C GLU A 297 -21.67 -8.16 4.00
N TRP A 298 -21.64 -7.70 5.26
CA TRP A 298 -20.60 -8.01 6.24
C TRP A 298 -20.82 -9.31 7.03
N MET A 299 -22.03 -9.89 7.01
CA MET A 299 -22.38 -10.99 7.92
C MET A 299 -21.42 -12.20 7.86
N PRO A 300 -20.98 -12.66 6.66
CA PRO A 300 -20.04 -13.78 6.54
C PRO A 300 -18.59 -13.40 6.89
N TYR A 301 -18.23 -12.11 6.77
CA TYR A 301 -16.95 -11.59 7.25
C TYR A 301 -16.94 -11.45 8.78
N MET A 302 -18.08 -11.15 9.40
CA MET A 302 -18.20 -11.09 10.86
C MET A 302 -18.02 -12.47 11.48
N THR A 303 -18.60 -13.53 10.93
CA THR A 303 -18.35 -14.89 11.44
C THR A 303 -16.86 -15.23 11.46
N LEU A 304 -16.13 -14.86 10.40
CA LEU A 304 -14.68 -15.03 10.29
C LEU A 304 -13.92 -14.19 11.33
N LEU A 305 -14.26 -12.90 11.42
CA LEU A 305 -13.66 -11.95 12.34
C LEU A 305 -13.80 -12.42 13.80
N PHE A 306 -15.00 -12.86 14.18
CA PHE A 306 -15.26 -13.34 15.52
C PHE A 306 -14.52 -14.64 15.83
N ALA A 307 -14.56 -15.62 14.92
CA ALA A 307 -13.94 -16.92 15.12
C ALA A 307 -12.41 -16.84 15.26
N GLU A 308 -11.75 -16.12 14.36
CA GLU A 308 -10.27 -16.14 14.26
C GLU A 308 -9.59 -15.05 15.10
N PHE A 309 -10.23 -13.88 15.28
CA PHE A 309 -9.53 -12.70 15.81
C PHE A 309 -10.11 -12.14 17.10
N ILE A 310 -11.44 -12.14 17.28
CA ILE A 310 -12.07 -11.55 18.46
C ILE A 310 -12.17 -12.57 19.60
N ASN A 311 -12.85 -13.70 19.39
CA ASN A 311 -13.16 -14.67 20.44
C ASN A 311 -11.92 -15.21 21.19
N PRO A 312 -10.77 -15.48 20.53
CA PRO A 312 -9.57 -15.91 21.23
C PRO A 312 -9.02 -14.87 22.23
N LYS A 313 -9.31 -13.58 22.00
CA LYS A 313 -8.78 -12.46 22.79
C LYS A 313 -9.76 -11.90 23.82
N VAL A 314 -11.07 -12.12 23.65
CA VAL A 314 -12.11 -11.62 24.57
C VAL A 314 -11.82 -12.03 26.02
N LYS A 315 -11.31 -13.25 26.25
CA LYS A 315 -10.96 -13.75 27.59
C LYS A 315 -9.84 -12.96 28.29
N TYR A 316 -9.01 -12.26 27.53
CA TYR A 316 -7.90 -11.45 28.05
C TYR A 316 -8.18 -9.94 28.00
N LEU A 317 -9.39 -9.55 27.57
CA LEU A 317 -9.79 -8.15 27.38
C LEU A 317 -9.55 -7.29 28.62
N HIS A 318 -9.86 -7.83 29.79
CA HIS A 318 -9.72 -7.15 31.08
C HIS A 318 -8.27 -6.93 31.49
N ILE A 319 -7.34 -7.78 31.04
CA ILE A 319 -5.90 -7.62 31.27
C ILE A 319 -5.33 -6.60 30.29
N ASP A 320 -5.65 -6.75 29.01
CA ASP A 320 -5.15 -5.91 27.92
C ASP A 320 -5.62 -4.45 28.03
N SER A 321 -6.71 -4.20 28.76
CA SER A 321 -7.34 -2.90 28.85
C SER A 321 -7.09 -2.19 30.19
N LEU A 322 -6.15 -2.64 31.03
CA LEU A 322 -5.87 -2.01 32.33
C LEU A 322 -5.30 -0.59 32.21
N GLN A 323 -4.38 -0.38 31.27
CA GLN A 323 -3.64 0.88 31.16
C GLN A 323 -4.21 1.83 30.12
N GLU A 324 -4.70 1.32 28.99
CA GLU A 324 -5.33 2.08 27.91
C GLU A 324 -6.42 1.25 27.25
N PRO A 325 -7.44 1.87 26.63
CA PRO A 325 -8.50 1.14 25.94
C PRO A 325 -7.90 0.33 24.78
N SER A 326 -8.04 -0.99 24.86
CA SER A 326 -7.54 -1.93 23.85
C SER A 326 -8.20 -1.70 22.48
N GLY A 327 -7.59 -2.24 21.42
CA GLY A 327 -8.17 -2.18 20.07
C GLY A 327 -9.58 -2.78 20.01
N LEU A 328 -9.81 -3.87 20.75
CA LEU A 328 -11.13 -4.51 20.83
C LEU A 328 -12.16 -3.65 21.57
N LEU A 329 -11.81 -3.01 22.68
CA LEU A 329 -12.71 -2.08 23.35
C LEU A 329 -13.11 -0.91 22.45
N LYS A 330 -12.17 -0.38 21.66
CA LYS A 330 -12.46 0.67 20.67
C LYS A 330 -13.42 0.17 19.59
N ILE A 331 -13.29 -1.07 19.12
CA ILE A 331 -14.23 -1.68 18.17
C ILE A 331 -15.62 -1.84 18.81
N PHE A 332 -15.69 -2.35 20.03
CA PHE A 332 -16.97 -2.54 20.72
C PHE A 332 -17.68 -1.20 20.99
N SER A 333 -16.92 -0.17 21.38
CA SER A 333 -17.43 1.20 21.50
C SER A 333 -17.99 1.73 20.17
N THR A 334 -17.28 1.55 19.06
CA THR A 334 -17.81 1.98 17.75
C THR A 334 -19.04 1.19 17.30
N TRP A 335 -19.19 -0.06 17.73
CA TRP A 335 -20.37 -0.86 17.45
C TRP A 335 -21.56 -0.49 18.34
N SER A 336 -21.33 -0.05 19.58
CA SER A 336 -22.39 0.43 20.45
C SER A 336 -22.92 1.81 20.05
N GLU A 337 -22.11 2.63 19.36
CA GLU A 337 -22.53 3.93 18.82
C GLU A 337 -23.61 3.82 17.71
N ASN A 338 -23.71 2.70 17.00
CA ASN A 338 -24.64 2.54 15.88
C ASN A 338 -25.63 1.38 16.09
N ILE A 339 -26.92 1.66 15.92
CA ILE A 339 -27.98 0.67 16.15
C ILE A 339 -27.86 -0.57 15.25
N ASN A 340 -27.37 -0.37 14.01
CA ASN A 340 -27.19 -1.42 13.03
C ASN A 340 -26.05 -2.37 13.37
N THR A 341 -25.15 -2.00 14.28
CA THR A 341 -23.95 -2.78 14.64
C THR A 341 -24.02 -3.32 16.06
N LEU A 342 -24.97 -2.83 16.87
CA LEU A 342 -25.17 -3.22 18.25
C LEU A 342 -25.35 -4.74 18.41
N HIS A 343 -26.09 -5.37 17.48
CA HIS A 343 -26.38 -6.81 17.51
C HIS A 343 -25.10 -7.67 17.46
N PHE A 344 -24.00 -7.18 16.87
CA PHE A 344 -22.72 -7.89 16.85
C PHE A 344 -22.14 -8.16 18.24
N LEU A 345 -22.44 -7.31 19.23
CA LEU A 345 -21.96 -7.47 20.61
C LEU A 345 -22.60 -8.66 21.34
N TYR A 346 -23.70 -9.20 20.84
CA TYR A 346 -24.44 -10.29 21.48
C TYR A 346 -24.52 -11.54 20.61
N ASP A 347 -24.78 -11.40 19.31
CA ASP A 347 -25.16 -12.51 18.44
C ASP A 347 -24.02 -13.51 18.21
N TYR A 348 -22.77 -13.04 18.23
CA TYR A 348 -21.59 -13.86 17.94
C TYR A 348 -20.87 -14.37 19.19
N ASN A 349 -20.91 -13.62 20.29
CA ASN A 349 -20.32 -14.03 21.56
C ASN A 349 -20.96 -13.28 22.75
N LYS A 350 -21.76 -14.00 23.53
CA LYS A 350 -22.46 -13.47 24.71
C LYS A 350 -21.52 -13.10 25.87
N GLU A 351 -20.30 -13.63 25.88
CA GLU A 351 -19.30 -13.35 26.92
C GLU A 351 -18.71 -11.93 26.81
N ILE A 352 -18.85 -11.27 25.65
CA ILE A 352 -18.27 -9.92 25.43
C ILE A 352 -18.79 -8.92 26.45
N ILE A 353 -20.11 -8.88 26.67
CA ILE A 353 -20.71 -7.97 27.64
C ILE A 353 -20.20 -8.28 29.05
N LEU A 354 -20.08 -9.56 29.39
CA LEU A 354 -19.59 -10.01 30.70
C LEU A 354 -18.12 -9.61 30.91
N GLU A 355 -17.26 -9.78 29.92
CA GLU A 355 -15.86 -9.35 30.00
C GLU A 355 -15.72 -7.82 30.04
N ILE A 356 -16.56 -7.07 29.33
CA ILE A 356 -16.60 -5.59 29.45
C ILE A 356 -16.99 -5.19 30.88
N THR A 357 -17.99 -5.84 31.49
CA THR A 357 -18.34 -5.54 32.89
C THR A 357 -17.25 -5.92 33.87
N LYS A 358 -16.50 -7.01 33.61
CA LYS A 358 -15.31 -7.37 34.40
C LYS A 358 -14.23 -6.31 34.31
N CYS A 359 -13.98 -5.75 33.12
CA CYS A 359 -13.09 -4.59 32.98
C CYS A 359 -13.53 -3.49 33.96
N LEU A 360 -14.77 -3.03 33.87
CA LEU A 360 -15.29 -1.93 34.71
C LEU A 360 -15.20 -2.22 36.22
N SER A 361 -15.21 -3.48 36.64
CA SER A 361 -15.11 -3.89 38.05
C SER A 361 -13.69 -3.89 38.63
N LEU A 362 -12.65 -3.75 37.79
CA LEU A 362 -11.26 -3.84 38.24
C LEU A 362 -10.81 -2.54 38.93
N PRO A 363 -10.28 -2.63 40.17
CA PRO A 363 -9.87 -1.45 40.94
C PRO A 363 -8.63 -0.75 40.39
N SER A 364 -7.88 -1.41 39.50
CA SER A 364 -6.64 -0.92 38.90
C SER A 364 -6.83 -0.26 37.53
N ILE A 365 -8.06 -0.11 37.05
CA ILE A 365 -8.34 0.53 35.78
C ILE A 365 -8.08 2.04 35.83
N LYS A 366 -7.47 2.56 34.76
CA LYS A 366 -7.30 4.01 34.58
C LYS A 366 -8.57 4.66 34.02
N GLU A 367 -8.78 5.92 34.38
CA GLU A 367 -9.93 6.75 33.95
C GLU A 367 -10.14 6.78 32.43
N ASN A 368 -9.06 6.76 31.65
CA ASN A 368 -9.09 6.76 30.18
C ASN A 368 -9.76 5.52 29.55
N VAL A 369 -10.05 4.47 30.33
CA VAL A 369 -10.75 3.25 29.89
C VAL A 369 -12.22 3.29 30.30
N LEU A 370 -12.56 4.07 31.32
CA LEU A 370 -13.92 4.25 31.84
C LEU A 370 -14.70 5.31 31.06
N LEU A 371 -13.99 6.31 30.51
CA LEU A 371 -14.48 7.35 29.60
C LEU A 371 -14.55 6.84 28.16
#